data_AF-A0A3P9DS22-F1
#
_entry.id   AF-A0A3P9DS22-F1
#
_cell.length_a   1.000
_cell.length_b   1.000
_cell.length_c   1.000
_cell.angle_alpha   90.00
_cell.angle_beta   90.00
_cell.angle_gamma   90.00
#
_symmetry.space_group_name_H-M   'P 1'
#
loop_
_entity.id
_entity.type
_entity.pdbx_description
1 polymer ?
#
loop_
_entity_poly.entity_id
_entity_poly.type
_entity_poly.pdbx_seq_one_letter_code
_entity_poly.pdbx_strand_id
1 'polypeptide(L)'
;MIERCLCLVCLDDASGPELSDTKRAMLMLHGGGLTKNGGNRWYDKPMQFIVGADGCCGVVCEHSAFEGIVLVQCTEYLLKCMIGSPSKLVRAASVSELPAPRRLRWKCTPEIHKLITSAADKLQRMVKNLDINVHKFHDYGKGFIKKQKMSPDAYIQLALQLGFYRCHGRPVSTYESASLRRFQQGRVDNIRSATPEAFAFVKAMTERKNSTKMMELLKGAITAQTSYTRLAITGMAIDNHLLGLREIAHEMKMGKLEMFKDEAYLISNQFILSTSQVPTTVEMFCCYGPVVPNGYGACYNPQSDHIIFSVSSFHESEQTCSAEFVKCLAQGLRDVRDLSASLPLFRPLSSLSNVTRPPLLPHHFTCRKRQDGHGKSPLTSYCASPRAWGWTASTC
;
A
#
# COMPACT_ATOMS: atom_id res chain seq x y z
N MET A 1 -8.68 29.34 -0.91
CA MET A 1 -8.24 29.09 -2.31
C MET A 1 -7.62 27.72 -2.44
N ILE A 2 -6.64 27.37 -1.60
CA ILE A 2 -5.96 26.06 -1.62
C ILE A 2 -6.93 24.89 -1.45
N GLU A 3 -7.82 24.92 -0.45
CA GLU A 3 -8.81 23.86 -0.23
C GLU A 3 -9.62 23.52 -1.50
N ARG A 4 -9.99 24.55 -2.28
CA ARG A 4 -10.81 24.44 -3.50
C ARG A 4 -10.00 24.30 -4.79
N CYS A 5 -8.66 24.31 -4.77
CA CYS A 5 -7.88 24.11 -5.99
C CYS A 5 -8.03 22.67 -6.50
N LEU A 6 -7.68 22.41 -7.76
CA LEU A 6 -7.75 21.05 -8.32
C LEU A 6 -6.66 20.17 -7.70
N CYS A 7 -5.41 20.61 -7.83
CA CYS A 7 -4.20 19.99 -7.29
C CYS A 7 -3.16 21.08 -6.99
N LEU A 8 -2.02 20.70 -6.41
CA LEU A 8 -0.82 21.53 -6.40
C LEU A 8 0.13 21.10 -7.51
N VAL A 9 0.87 22.07 -8.03
CA VAL A 9 2.08 21.85 -8.82
C VAL A 9 3.23 22.52 -8.06
N CYS A 10 4.15 21.73 -7.53
CA CYS A 10 5.29 22.16 -6.74
C CYS A 10 6.50 22.25 -7.66
N LEU A 11 6.93 23.48 -7.96
CA LEU A 11 8.15 23.74 -8.70
C LEU A 11 9.31 23.71 -7.70
N ASP A 12 10.01 22.59 -7.66
CA ASP A 12 11.03 22.32 -6.63
C ASP A 12 12.41 22.80 -7.09
N ASP A 13 13.19 23.35 -6.15
CA ASP A 13 14.58 23.70 -6.37
C ASP A 13 15.44 22.43 -6.50
N ALA A 14 16.54 22.54 -7.26
CA ALA A 14 17.48 21.44 -7.46
C ALA A 14 18.10 20.98 -6.14
N SER A 15 18.08 19.67 -5.88
CA SER A 15 18.43 19.10 -4.57
C SER A 15 19.82 18.44 -4.50
N GLY A 16 20.62 18.60 -5.56
CA GLY A 16 22.02 18.15 -5.67
C GLY A 16 22.29 17.30 -6.93
N PRO A 17 23.56 16.95 -7.20
CA PRO A 17 23.98 16.37 -8.49
C PRO A 17 23.61 14.89 -8.68
N GLU A 18 23.48 14.11 -7.61
CA GLU A 18 23.10 12.68 -7.69
C GLU A 18 21.62 12.49 -7.38
N LEU A 19 20.90 11.82 -8.29
CA LEU A 19 19.50 11.45 -8.15
C LEU A 19 19.32 9.93 -8.34
N SER A 20 19.65 9.15 -7.30
CA SER A 20 19.23 7.75 -7.23
C SER A 20 17.72 7.65 -6.97
N ASP A 21 17.10 6.50 -7.27
CA ASP A 21 15.68 6.28 -6.97
C ASP A 21 15.35 6.46 -5.49
N THR A 22 16.23 5.98 -4.60
CA THR A 22 16.12 6.21 -3.15
C THR A 22 16.07 7.70 -2.81
N LYS A 23 16.94 8.51 -3.41
CA LYS A 23 16.98 9.95 -3.14
C LYS A 23 15.78 10.68 -3.74
N ARG A 24 15.33 10.28 -4.94
CA ARG A 24 14.07 10.77 -5.52
C ARG A 24 12.88 10.46 -4.61
N ALA A 25 12.78 9.23 -4.09
CA ALA A 25 11.74 8.81 -3.17
C ALA A 25 11.70 9.68 -1.90
N MET A 26 12.85 9.94 -1.27
CA MET A 26 12.96 10.83 -0.10
C MET A 26 12.46 12.26 -0.40
N LEU A 27 12.85 12.81 -1.55
CA LEU A 27 12.39 14.13 -1.97
C LEU A 27 10.88 14.17 -2.23
N MET A 28 10.30 13.11 -2.80
CA MET A 28 8.85 13.01 -2.94
C MET A 28 8.16 12.93 -1.58
N LEU A 29 8.62 12.06 -0.67
CA LEU A 29 7.97 11.84 0.63
C LEU A 29 7.94 13.10 1.51
N HIS A 30 9.06 13.82 1.62
CA HIS A 30 9.19 14.90 2.62
C HIS A 30 9.96 16.13 2.13
N GLY A 31 10.26 16.24 0.83
CA GLY A 31 10.92 17.42 0.24
C GLY A 31 12.35 17.66 0.73
N GLY A 32 12.94 16.73 1.49
CA GLY A 32 14.28 16.89 2.07
C GLY A 32 14.38 17.84 3.27
N GLY A 33 13.27 18.25 3.88
CA GLY A 33 13.27 19.02 5.13
C GLY A 33 13.36 20.53 4.94
N LEU A 34 13.73 21.23 6.01
CA LEU A 34 13.69 22.71 6.08
C LEU A 34 14.61 23.38 5.06
N THR A 35 15.80 22.81 4.83
CA THR A 35 16.85 23.41 3.99
C THR A 35 16.68 23.10 2.50
N LYS A 36 15.61 22.39 2.13
CA LYS A 36 15.29 22.00 0.74
C LYS A 36 13.84 22.36 0.42
N ASN A 37 13.10 21.44 -0.18
CA ASN A 37 11.74 21.63 -0.67
C ASN A 37 10.65 21.23 0.34
N GLY A 38 10.99 20.94 1.60
CA GLY A 38 10.03 20.52 2.62
C GLY A 38 8.96 21.58 2.94
N GLY A 39 9.27 22.86 2.73
CA GLY A 39 8.30 23.97 2.83
C GLY A 39 7.48 24.22 1.56
N ASN A 40 7.83 23.61 0.43
CA ASN A 40 7.15 23.79 -0.86
C ASN A 40 6.02 22.76 -1.05
N ARG A 41 5.20 22.57 -0.01
CA ARG A 41 4.17 21.52 0.08
C ARG A 41 2.91 22.03 0.76
N TRP A 42 1.80 21.34 0.52
CA TRP A 42 0.54 21.48 1.26
C TRP A 42 -0.12 20.11 1.41
N TYR A 43 0.24 19.38 2.48
CA TYR A 43 -0.10 17.97 2.66
C TYR A 43 -1.60 17.68 2.83
N ASP A 44 -2.43 18.67 3.17
CA ASP A 44 -3.89 18.50 3.18
C ASP A 44 -4.48 18.33 1.76
N LYS A 45 -3.71 18.63 0.71
CA LYS A 45 -4.20 18.48 -0.67
C LYS A 45 -4.00 17.04 -1.16
N PRO A 46 -5.06 16.38 -1.67
CA PRO A 46 -4.98 15.00 -2.17
C PRO A 46 -3.92 14.72 -3.23
N MET A 47 -3.62 15.70 -4.10
CA MET A 47 -2.66 15.53 -5.18
C MET A 47 -1.74 16.73 -5.27
N GLN A 48 -0.44 16.48 -5.14
CA GLN A 48 0.62 17.46 -5.30
C GLN A 48 1.63 16.92 -6.32
N PHE A 49 1.57 17.43 -7.55
CA PHE A 49 2.54 17.08 -8.59
C PHE A 49 3.83 17.86 -8.34
N ILE A 50 4.97 17.17 -8.28
CA ILE A 50 6.27 17.79 -8.07
C ILE A 50 7.01 17.78 -9.41
N VAL A 51 7.54 18.94 -9.77
CA VAL A 51 8.36 19.15 -10.97
C VAL A 51 9.63 19.87 -10.52
N GLY A 52 10.67 19.08 -10.24
CA GLY A 52 11.96 19.60 -9.79
C GLY A 52 12.79 20.16 -10.94
N ALA A 53 13.54 21.24 -10.66
CA ALA A 53 14.46 21.86 -11.61
C ALA A 53 15.60 20.93 -12.06
N ASP A 54 15.89 19.88 -11.29
CA ASP A 54 16.88 18.84 -11.59
C ASP A 54 16.27 17.61 -12.31
N GLY A 55 14.99 17.69 -12.71
CA GLY A 55 14.27 16.61 -13.36
C GLY A 55 13.64 15.59 -12.40
N CYS A 56 13.76 15.78 -11.09
CA CYS A 56 13.06 14.95 -10.11
C CYS A 56 11.56 15.26 -10.13
N CYS A 57 10.77 14.35 -10.70
CA CYS A 57 9.33 14.52 -10.87
C CYS A 57 8.55 13.40 -10.18
N GLY A 58 7.34 13.70 -9.73
CA GLY A 58 6.45 12.71 -9.14
C GLY A 58 5.16 13.32 -8.60
N VAL A 59 4.47 12.57 -7.75
CA VAL A 59 3.23 13.01 -7.12
C VAL A 59 3.20 12.56 -5.66
N VAL A 60 2.86 13.48 -4.76
CA VAL A 60 2.53 13.17 -3.37
C VAL A 60 1.02 13.08 -3.25
N CYS A 61 0.58 12.05 -2.54
CA CYS A 61 -0.82 11.72 -2.35
C CYS A 61 -1.19 11.81 -0.86
N GLU A 62 -2.24 12.58 -0.54
CA GLU A 62 -2.94 12.43 0.74
C GLU A 62 -3.94 11.28 0.59
N HIS A 63 -3.76 10.23 1.38
CA HIS A 63 -4.32 8.90 1.11
C HIS A 63 -5.77 8.71 1.63
N SER A 64 -6.33 9.68 2.37
CA SER A 64 -7.72 9.62 2.83
C SER A 64 -8.71 9.65 1.66
N ALA A 65 -8.38 10.36 0.58
CA ALA A 65 -9.28 10.58 -0.55
C ALA A 65 -9.40 9.38 -1.50
N PHE A 66 -8.33 8.63 -1.73
CA PHE A 66 -8.30 7.50 -2.67
C PHE A 66 -7.11 6.56 -2.42
N GLU A 67 -7.15 5.38 -3.05
CA GLU A 67 -6.14 4.32 -2.96
C GLU A 67 -5.08 4.40 -4.07
N GLY A 68 -3.94 3.73 -3.87
CA GLY A 68 -2.81 3.73 -4.80
C GLY A 68 -3.14 3.33 -6.25
N ILE A 69 -4.06 2.38 -6.47
CA ILE A 69 -4.45 1.98 -7.84
C ILE A 69 -5.14 3.12 -8.59
N VAL A 70 -5.93 3.96 -7.91
CA VAL A 70 -6.57 5.13 -8.52
C VAL A 70 -5.53 6.18 -8.89
N LEU A 71 -4.56 6.42 -7.99
CA LEU A 71 -3.43 7.31 -8.23
C LEU A 71 -2.60 6.88 -9.46
N VAL A 72 -2.26 5.59 -9.54
CA VAL A 72 -1.51 5.03 -10.68
C VAL A 72 -2.26 5.23 -11.98
N GLN A 73 -3.55 4.87 -12.04
CA GLN A 73 -4.35 5.05 -13.26
C GLN A 73 -4.40 6.50 -13.72
N CYS A 74 -4.57 7.44 -12.79
CA CYS A 74 -4.55 8.87 -13.11
C CYS A 74 -3.17 9.31 -13.62
N THR A 75 -2.10 8.91 -12.94
CA THR A 75 -0.73 9.32 -13.27
C THR A 75 -0.26 8.77 -14.62
N GLU A 76 -0.53 7.48 -14.90
CA GLU A 76 -0.18 6.88 -16.20
C GLU A 76 -0.97 7.51 -17.35
N TYR A 77 -2.24 7.84 -17.11
CA TYR A 77 -3.04 8.55 -18.11
C TYR A 77 -2.44 9.93 -18.42
N LEU A 78 -2.05 10.71 -17.40
CA LEU A 78 -1.41 12.01 -17.59
C LEU A 78 -0.09 11.88 -18.34
N LEU A 79 0.77 10.93 -17.98
CA LEU A 79 2.03 10.67 -18.69
C LEU A 79 1.80 10.27 -20.16
N LYS A 80 0.81 9.42 -20.42
CA LYS A 80 0.41 9.05 -21.78
C LYS A 80 -0.05 10.27 -22.59
N CYS A 81 -0.83 11.18 -21.98
CA CYS A 81 -1.24 12.43 -22.62
C CYS A 81 -0.04 13.34 -22.93
N MET A 82 0.93 13.44 -22.02
CA MET A 82 2.14 14.23 -22.23
C MET A 82 3.00 13.70 -23.39
N ILE A 83 3.16 12.38 -23.50
CA ILE A 83 3.95 11.73 -24.57
C ILE A 83 3.20 11.76 -25.90
N GLY A 84 1.89 11.47 -25.88
CA GLY A 84 1.06 11.29 -27.08
C GLY A 84 0.53 12.59 -27.69
N SER A 85 0.65 13.73 -27.00
CA SER A 85 0.26 15.02 -27.55
C SER A 85 1.28 15.45 -28.61
N PRO A 86 0.93 15.50 -29.91
CA PRO A 86 1.80 16.15 -30.89
C PRO A 86 1.86 17.60 -30.45
N SER A 87 3.03 18.09 -30.06
CA SER A 87 3.23 19.48 -29.66
C SER A 87 2.94 20.42 -30.83
N LYS A 88 1.67 20.62 -31.13
CA LYS A 88 1.19 21.78 -31.85
C LYS A 88 1.20 22.89 -30.82
N LEU A 89 2.40 23.38 -30.50
CA LEU A 89 2.61 24.79 -30.21
C LEU A 89 2.23 25.56 -31.49
N VAL A 90 0.96 25.48 -31.88
CA VAL A 90 0.34 26.54 -32.66
C VAL A 90 0.36 27.68 -31.67
N ARG A 91 1.39 28.51 -31.80
CA ARG A 91 1.56 29.78 -31.10
C ARG A 91 0.17 30.38 -31.03
N ALA A 92 -0.43 30.40 -29.83
CA ALA A 92 -1.83 30.74 -29.68
C ALA A 92 -2.05 32.06 -30.43
N ALA A 93 -2.77 32.02 -31.54
CA ALA A 93 -2.92 33.16 -32.46
C ALA A 93 -3.75 34.30 -31.83
N SER A 94 -4.03 34.20 -30.54
CA SER A 94 -4.56 35.24 -29.69
C SER A 94 -3.94 35.06 -28.29
N VAL A 95 -2.70 35.50 -28.08
CA VAL A 95 -2.27 35.89 -26.73
C VAL A 95 -2.94 37.23 -26.45
N SER A 96 -4.26 37.21 -26.28
CA SER A 96 -4.96 38.23 -25.51
C SER A 96 -4.32 38.27 -24.12
N GLU A 97 -4.19 39.47 -23.54
CA GLU A 97 -3.52 39.68 -22.26
C GLU A 97 -4.12 38.81 -21.15
N LEU A 98 -3.51 37.64 -20.89
CA LEU A 98 -3.91 36.80 -19.78
C LEU A 98 -3.47 37.47 -18.47
N PRO A 99 -4.33 37.54 -17.44
CA PRO A 99 -3.94 38.11 -16.17
C PRO A 99 -2.84 37.29 -15.51
N ALA A 100 -1.89 37.98 -14.87
CA ALA A 100 -0.83 37.32 -14.11
C ALA A 100 -1.42 36.45 -12.97
N PRO A 101 -0.84 35.26 -12.70
CA PRO A 101 -1.22 34.46 -11.55
C PRO A 101 -1.11 35.24 -10.24
N ARG A 102 -2.13 35.09 -9.37
CA ARG A 102 -2.21 35.84 -8.11
C ARG A 102 -1.43 35.13 -7.01
N ARG A 103 -0.41 35.78 -6.45
CA ARG A 103 0.29 35.31 -5.24
C ARG A 103 -0.66 35.32 -4.04
N LEU A 104 -0.86 34.17 -3.41
CA LEU A 104 -1.57 34.09 -2.14
C LEU A 104 -0.74 34.77 -1.04
N ARG A 105 -1.37 35.64 -0.26
CA ARG A 105 -0.73 36.41 0.83
C ARG A 105 -1.16 35.85 2.17
N TRP A 106 -0.25 35.91 3.14
CA TRP A 106 -0.45 35.41 4.49
C TRP A 106 -0.21 36.53 5.49
N LYS A 107 -0.98 36.54 6.58
CA LYS A 107 -0.72 37.38 7.75
C LYS A 107 -0.18 36.46 8.85
N CYS A 108 1.11 36.56 9.13
CA CYS A 108 1.77 35.72 10.12
C CYS A 108 1.97 36.52 11.41
N THR A 109 1.27 36.14 12.47
CA THR A 109 1.49 36.69 13.82
C THR A 109 2.72 36.04 14.46
N PRO A 110 3.26 36.57 15.58
CA PRO A 110 4.33 35.92 16.32
C PRO A 110 4.01 34.46 16.71
N GLU A 111 2.75 34.15 17.01
CA GLU A 111 2.28 32.79 17.32
C GLU A 111 2.40 31.87 16.10
N ILE A 112 2.02 32.33 14.91
CA ILE A 112 2.18 31.57 13.67
C ILE A 112 3.66 31.30 13.37
N HIS A 113 4.54 32.27 13.59
CA HIS A 113 5.98 32.05 13.42
C HIS A 113 6.50 30.94 14.35
N LYS A 114 6.09 30.92 15.62
CA LYS A 114 6.46 29.84 16.56
C LYS A 114 5.96 28.47 16.07
N LEU A 115 4.74 28.40 15.53
CA LEU A 115 4.19 27.16 14.96
C LEU A 115 4.98 26.70 13.74
N ILE A 116 5.37 27.61 12.84
CA ILE A 116 6.20 27.30 11.67
C ILE A 116 7.56 26.75 12.10
N THR A 117 8.23 27.39 13.07
CA THR A 117 9.51 26.91 13.61
C THR A 117 9.36 25.51 14.23
N SER A 118 8.35 25.30 15.06
CA SER A 118 8.08 23.99 15.66
C SER A 118 7.78 22.91 14.61
N ALA A 119 7.03 23.25 13.57
CA ALA A 119 6.73 22.34 12.46
C ALA A 119 7.98 21.99 11.64
N ALA A 120 8.86 22.97 11.40
CA ALA A 120 10.13 22.75 10.74
C ALA A 120 11.04 21.78 11.53
N ASP A 121 11.13 21.95 12.85
CA ASP A 121 11.92 21.04 13.71
C ASP A 121 11.33 19.62 13.74
N LYS A 122 9.99 19.50 13.76
CA LYS A 122 9.30 18.20 13.65
C LYS A 122 9.57 17.54 12.30
N LEU A 123 9.45 18.29 11.19
CA LEU A 123 9.77 17.79 9.86
C LEU A 123 11.22 17.32 9.79
N GLN A 124 12.17 18.13 10.28
CA GLN A 124 13.58 17.77 10.24
C GLN A 124 13.89 16.49 11.00
N ARG A 125 13.21 16.22 12.12
CA ARG A 125 13.30 14.93 12.83
C ARG A 125 12.75 13.78 12.00
N MET A 126 11.57 13.93 11.39
CA MET A 126 11.00 12.89 10.52
C MET A 126 11.91 12.59 9.32
N VAL A 127 12.50 13.62 8.69
CA VAL A 127 13.46 13.46 7.59
C VAL A 127 14.70 12.68 8.02
N LYS A 128 15.23 12.95 9.22
CA LYS A 128 16.40 12.25 9.76
C LYS A 128 16.08 10.82 10.21
N ASN A 129 14.84 10.56 10.61
CA ASN A 129 14.44 9.27 11.15
C ASN A 129 14.06 8.26 10.05
N LEU A 130 13.57 8.71 8.88
CA LEU A 130 13.19 7.80 7.80
C LEU A 130 14.43 7.13 7.17
N ASP A 131 14.49 5.80 7.27
CA ASP A 131 15.42 4.95 6.53
C ASP A 131 14.69 4.35 5.33
N ILE A 132 15.10 4.63 4.10
CA ILE A 132 14.48 4.03 2.90
C ILE A 132 15.54 3.45 1.96
N ASN A 133 15.21 2.29 1.38
CA ASN A 133 15.99 1.63 0.35
C ASN A 133 15.06 1.26 -0.82
N VAL A 134 15.25 1.91 -1.97
CA VAL A 134 14.60 1.52 -3.23
C VAL A 134 15.52 0.56 -3.95
N HIS A 135 15.10 -0.70 -4.04
CA HIS A 135 15.87 -1.79 -4.61
C HIS A 135 15.20 -2.38 -5.84
N LYS A 136 15.93 -2.42 -6.96
CA LYS A 136 15.50 -3.10 -8.18
C LYS A 136 16.13 -4.49 -8.23
N PHE A 137 15.33 -5.52 -7.97
CA PHE A 137 15.74 -6.90 -8.05
C PHE A 137 15.71 -7.37 -9.51
N HIS A 138 16.88 -7.58 -10.11
CA HIS A 138 17.05 -7.83 -11.55
C HIS A 138 17.18 -9.31 -11.92
N ASP A 139 17.30 -10.23 -10.96
CA ASP A 139 17.54 -11.63 -11.27
C ASP A 139 16.36 -12.29 -12.02
N TYR A 140 15.13 -11.86 -11.72
CA TYR A 140 13.90 -12.26 -12.42
C TYR A 140 12.70 -11.39 -12.02
N GLY A 141 11.58 -11.54 -12.74
CA GLY A 141 10.30 -10.90 -12.42
C GLY A 141 9.11 -11.85 -12.50
N LYS A 142 7.91 -11.30 -12.69
CA LYS A 142 6.65 -12.05 -12.79
C LYS A 142 6.64 -13.07 -13.94
N GLY A 143 7.48 -12.88 -14.96
CA GLY A 143 7.65 -13.83 -16.06
C GLY A 143 8.17 -15.19 -15.58
N PHE A 144 9.17 -15.21 -14.70
CA PHE A 144 9.65 -16.46 -14.09
C PHE A 144 8.60 -17.06 -13.15
N ILE A 145 8.02 -16.25 -12.27
CA ILE A 145 7.09 -16.74 -11.24
C ILE A 145 5.86 -17.41 -11.89
N LYS A 146 5.33 -16.82 -12.96
CA LYS A 146 4.23 -17.40 -13.74
C LYS A 146 4.60 -18.72 -14.42
N LYS A 147 5.84 -18.89 -14.89
CA LYS A 147 6.33 -20.18 -15.44
C LYS A 147 6.33 -21.29 -14.38
N GLN A 148 6.51 -20.93 -13.11
CA GLN A 148 6.37 -21.84 -11.96
C GLN A 148 4.91 -22.11 -11.55
N LYS A 149 3.93 -21.56 -12.29
CA LYS A 149 2.48 -21.66 -12.03
C LYS A 149 2.07 -21.10 -10.66
N MET A 150 2.75 -20.06 -10.20
CA MET A 150 2.44 -19.37 -8.94
C MET A 150 1.92 -17.95 -9.20
N SER A 151 1.09 -17.44 -8.29
CA SER A 151 0.71 -16.02 -8.29
C SER A 151 1.96 -15.17 -7.96
N PRO A 152 2.35 -14.19 -8.78
CA PRO A 152 3.47 -13.29 -8.47
C PRO A 152 3.33 -12.58 -7.13
N ASP A 153 2.12 -12.15 -6.82
CA ASP A 153 1.80 -11.44 -5.58
C ASP A 153 2.00 -12.34 -4.35
N ALA A 154 1.37 -13.53 -4.35
CA ALA A 154 1.52 -14.50 -3.28
C ALA A 154 2.98 -14.95 -3.08
N TYR A 155 3.71 -15.11 -4.19
CA TYR A 155 5.13 -15.45 -4.17
C TYR A 155 5.98 -14.36 -3.50
N ILE A 156 5.73 -13.09 -3.83
CA ILE A 156 6.44 -11.96 -3.24
C ILE A 156 6.09 -11.81 -1.76
N GLN A 157 4.82 -11.98 -1.38
CA GLN A 157 4.39 -11.98 0.02
C GLN A 157 5.14 -13.03 0.84
N LEU A 158 5.29 -14.26 0.35
CA LEU A 158 6.09 -15.29 1.03
C LEU A 158 7.58 -14.95 1.07
N ALA A 159 8.13 -14.32 0.03
CA ALA A 159 9.51 -13.86 0.04
C ALA A 159 9.73 -12.74 1.08
N LEU A 160 8.76 -11.84 1.26
CA LEU A 160 8.76 -10.83 2.33
C LEU A 160 8.73 -11.48 3.72
N GLN A 161 7.86 -12.48 3.93
CA GLN A 161 7.84 -13.26 5.19
C GLN A 161 9.18 -13.96 5.43
N LEU A 162 9.81 -14.55 4.40
CA LEU A 162 11.11 -15.19 4.52
C LEU A 162 12.23 -14.19 4.85
N GLY A 163 12.25 -13.06 4.15
CA GLY A 163 13.20 -11.98 4.40
C GLY A 163 13.10 -11.48 5.84
N PHE A 164 11.87 -11.23 6.32
CA PHE A 164 11.63 -10.75 7.67
C PHE A 164 12.05 -11.78 8.71
N TYR A 165 11.67 -13.04 8.52
CA TYR A 165 12.03 -14.13 9.44
C TYR A 165 13.56 -14.33 9.53
N ARG A 166 14.30 -14.11 8.44
CA ARG A 166 15.78 -14.18 8.46
C ARG A 166 16.41 -13.02 9.20
N CYS A 167 15.83 -11.83 9.15
CA CYS A 167 16.30 -10.67 9.91
C CYS A 167 16.00 -10.81 11.42
N HIS A 168 14.82 -11.35 11.76
CA HIS A 168 14.26 -11.18 13.11
C HIS A 168 13.90 -12.47 13.85
N GLY A 169 13.98 -13.64 13.19
CA GLY A 169 13.75 -14.95 13.80
C GLY A 169 12.32 -15.24 14.27
N ARG A 170 11.34 -14.39 13.93
CA ARG A 170 9.93 -14.53 14.34
C ARG A 170 8.96 -14.02 13.27
N PRO A 171 7.74 -14.56 13.17
CA PRO A 171 6.67 -13.95 12.39
C PRO A 171 6.11 -12.71 13.11
N VAL A 172 5.43 -11.86 12.35
CA VAL A 172 4.77 -10.65 12.86
C VAL A 172 3.43 -10.40 12.16
N SER A 173 2.54 -9.66 12.83
CA SER A 173 1.32 -9.13 12.20
C SER A 173 1.72 -8.38 10.93
N THR A 174 1.26 -8.90 9.79
CA THR A 174 1.56 -8.37 8.46
C THR A 174 0.27 -7.85 7.84
N TYR A 175 0.33 -6.64 7.32
CA TYR A 175 -0.72 -6.03 6.52
C TYR A 175 -0.40 -6.12 5.03
N GLU A 176 -1.38 -6.53 4.23
CA GLU A 176 -1.37 -6.38 2.78
C GLU A 176 -2.71 -5.79 2.33
N SER A 177 -2.64 -4.69 1.56
CA SER A 177 -3.85 -4.00 1.07
C SER A 177 -4.63 -4.86 0.08
N ALA A 178 -5.92 -5.12 0.35
CA ALA A 178 -6.81 -5.86 -0.53
C ALA A 178 -7.97 -5.00 -1.03
N SER A 179 -8.03 -4.71 -2.33
CA SER A 179 -9.08 -3.86 -2.90
C SER A 179 -10.48 -4.46 -2.75
N LEU A 180 -11.39 -3.69 -2.14
CA LEU A 180 -12.82 -3.97 -2.05
C LEU A 180 -13.65 -3.28 -3.13
N ARG A 181 -13.02 -2.74 -4.19
CA ARG A 181 -13.70 -1.98 -5.26
C ARG A 181 -14.77 -2.74 -6.06
N ARG A 182 -14.99 -4.03 -5.77
CA ARG A 182 -16.15 -4.81 -6.26
C ARG A 182 -17.46 -4.43 -5.57
N PHE A 183 -17.36 -3.79 -4.40
CA PHE A 183 -18.48 -3.32 -3.60
C PHE A 183 -18.63 -1.81 -3.72
N GLN A 184 -19.85 -1.30 -3.50
CA GLN A 184 -20.11 0.14 -3.52
C GLN A 184 -19.27 0.83 -2.44
N GLN A 185 -18.63 1.95 -2.81
CA GLN A 185 -17.72 2.71 -1.93
C GLN A 185 -16.53 1.89 -1.39
N GLY A 186 -16.27 0.71 -1.95
CA GLY A 186 -15.23 -0.20 -1.48
C GLY A 186 -13.84 0.43 -1.57
N ARG A 187 -13.17 0.49 -0.42
CA ARG A 187 -11.76 0.88 -0.26
C ARG A 187 -10.89 -0.37 -0.22
N VAL A 188 -10.40 -0.73 0.95
CA VAL A 188 -9.53 -1.89 1.17
C VAL A 188 -9.97 -2.69 2.39
N ASP A 189 -9.66 -3.97 2.38
CA ASP A 189 -9.55 -4.84 3.55
C ASP A 189 -8.10 -5.31 3.71
N ASN A 190 -7.81 -6.12 4.72
CA ASN A 190 -6.49 -6.65 4.98
C ASN A 190 -6.33 -8.11 4.52
N ILE A 191 -5.22 -8.42 3.84
CA ILE A 191 -4.71 -9.78 3.71
C ILE A 191 -3.62 -9.98 4.76
N ARG A 192 -3.88 -10.90 5.71
CA ARG A 192 -2.92 -11.22 6.78
C ARG A 192 -1.91 -12.27 6.29
N SER A 193 -0.82 -11.81 5.68
CA SER A 193 0.17 -12.68 5.01
C SER A 193 1.03 -13.56 5.93
N ALA A 194 1.03 -13.28 7.24
CA ALA A 194 1.74 -14.09 8.23
C ALA A 194 0.92 -15.33 8.64
N THR A 195 0.62 -16.20 7.67
CA THR A 195 -0.19 -17.42 7.92
C THR A 195 0.63 -18.53 8.60
N PRO A 196 -0.01 -19.51 9.25
CA PRO A 196 0.68 -20.69 9.77
C PRO A 196 1.49 -21.44 8.71
N GLU A 197 1.00 -21.51 7.48
CA GLU A 197 1.69 -22.13 6.35
C GLU A 197 2.92 -21.33 5.92
N ALA A 198 2.81 -20.00 5.88
CA ALA A 198 3.95 -19.12 5.63
C ALA A 198 5.02 -19.33 6.72
N PHE A 199 4.63 -19.37 8.00
CA PHE A 199 5.57 -19.63 9.10
C PHE A 199 6.26 -20.99 8.97
N ALA A 200 5.50 -22.06 8.69
CA ALA A 200 6.08 -23.39 8.50
C ALA A 200 7.09 -23.42 7.33
N PHE A 201 6.77 -22.75 6.23
CA PHE A 201 7.64 -22.62 5.07
C PHE A 201 8.93 -21.84 5.39
N VAL A 202 8.83 -20.63 5.96
CA VAL A 202 10.00 -19.78 6.21
C VAL A 202 10.94 -20.39 7.27
N LYS A 203 10.36 -21.07 8.26
CA LYS A 203 11.12 -21.84 9.26
C LYS A 203 11.90 -22.98 8.58
N ALA A 204 11.25 -23.76 7.71
CA ALA A 204 11.92 -24.85 6.98
C ALA A 204 13.03 -24.36 6.03
N MET A 205 12.82 -23.22 5.35
CA MET A 205 13.83 -22.57 4.50
C MET A 205 15.04 -22.09 5.30
N THR A 206 14.84 -21.62 6.52
CA THR A 206 15.91 -21.12 7.39
C THR A 206 16.69 -22.27 8.03
N GLU A 207 16.00 -23.36 8.40
CA GLU A 207 16.59 -24.59 8.95
C GLU A 207 17.23 -25.49 7.88
N ARG A 208 17.18 -25.12 6.59
CA ARG A 208 17.69 -25.90 5.44
C ARG A 208 17.22 -27.36 5.43
N LYS A 209 15.92 -27.57 5.61
CA LYS A 209 15.31 -28.91 5.49
C LYS A 209 15.45 -29.46 4.06
N ASN A 210 15.13 -30.73 3.86
CA ASN A 210 15.15 -31.36 2.53
C ASN A 210 14.30 -30.56 1.51
N SER A 211 14.85 -30.31 0.31
CA SER A 211 14.22 -29.57 -0.80
C SER A 211 12.82 -30.04 -1.15
N THR A 212 12.54 -31.35 -1.12
CA THR A 212 11.19 -31.88 -1.39
C THR A 212 10.18 -31.37 -0.37
N LYS A 213 10.53 -31.37 0.92
CA LYS A 213 9.65 -30.87 1.98
C LYS A 213 9.49 -29.36 1.91
N MET A 214 10.56 -28.62 1.60
CA MET A 214 10.48 -27.17 1.43
C MET A 214 9.57 -26.78 0.25
N MET A 215 9.61 -27.53 -0.86
CA MET A 215 8.74 -27.29 -2.01
C MET A 215 7.26 -27.60 -1.70
N GLU A 216 6.99 -28.67 -0.94
CA GLU A 216 5.65 -28.98 -0.45
C GLU A 216 5.10 -27.83 0.40
N LEU A 217 5.90 -27.34 1.35
CA LEU A 217 5.54 -26.22 2.22
C LEU A 217 5.35 -24.91 1.44
N LEU A 218 6.22 -24.64 0.45
CA LEU A 218 6.07 -23.48 -0.44
C LEU A 218 4.73 -23.52 -1.17
N LYS A 219 4.36 -24.66 -1.75
CA LYS A 219 3.07 -24.82 -2.44
C LYS A 219 1.89 -24.60 -1.49
N GLY A 220 1.94 -25.20 -0.30
CA GLY A 220 0.92 -25.00 0.74
C GLY A 220 0.76 -23.53 1.13
N ALA A 221 1.87 -22.83 1.35
CA ALA A 221 1.89 -21.41 1.69
C ALA A 221 1.36 -20.52 0.55
N ILE A 222 1.72 -20.81 -0.71
CA ILE A 222 1.18 -20.09 -1.89
C ILE A 222 -0.33 -20.27 -1.98
N THR A 223 -0.83 -21.49 -1.77
CA THR A 223 -2.26 -21.79 -1.77
C THR A 223 -2.99 -21.07 -0.63
N ALA A 224 -2.41 -21.03 0.57
CA ALA A 224 -2.97 -20.33 1.72
C ALA A 224 -3.07 -18.82 1.46
N GLN A 225 -1.98 -18.20 1.01
CA GLN A 225 -1.95 -16.77 0.65
C GLN A 225 -3.00 -16.46 -0.43
N THR A 226 -3.02 -17.22 -1.53
CA THR A 226 -3.98 -17.01 -2.63
C THR A 226 -5.43 -17.17 -2.16
N SER A 227 -5.69 -18.12 -1.26
CA SER A 227 -7.01 -18.33 -0.67
C SER A 227 -7.42 -17.16 0.22
N TYR A 228 -6.51 -16.62 1.03
CA TYR A 228 -6.76 -15.44 1.86
C TYR A 228 -6.99 -14.19 1.01
N THR A 229 -6.17 -13.98 -0.04
CA THR A 229 -6.41 -12.92 -1.03
C THR A 229 -7.82 -12.99 -1.60
N ARG A 230 -8.29 -14.18 -1.98
CA ARG A 230 -9.66 -14.37 -2.49
C ARG A 230 -10.71 -14.00 -1.45
N LEU A 231 -10.54 -14.41 -0.19
CA LEU A 231 -11.46 -14.04 0.89
C LEU A 231 -11.53 -12.51 1.04
N ALA A 232 -10.38 -11.85 1.15
CA ALA A 232 -10.30 -10.40 1.35
C ALA A 232 -10.94 -9.62 0.19
N ILE A 233 -10.58 -9.89 -1.07
CA ILE A 233 -11.14 -9.16 -2.23
C ILE A 233 -12.63 -9.48 -2.48
N THR A 234 -13.20 -10.45 -1.78
CA THR A 234 -14.63 -10.77 -1.82
C THR A 234 -15.37 -10.37 -0.54
N GLY A 235 -14.74 -9.54 0.32
CA GLY A 235 -15.38 -8.99 1.52
C GLY A 235 -15.60 -10.02 2.64
N MET A 236 -14.82 -11.10 2.64
CA MET A 236 -14.92 -12.21 3.61
C MET A 236 -13.69 -12.29 4.53
N ALA A 237 -12.81 -11.29 4.52
CA ALA A 237 -11.76 -11.14 5.52
C ALA A 237 -12.32 -10.54 6.82
N ILE A 238 -11.47 -10.42 7.84
CA ILE A 238 -11.93 -10.18 9.22
C ILE A 238 -11.74 -8.74 9.69
N ASP A 239 -10.77 -7.99 9.16
CA ASP A 239 -10.33 -6.74 9.78
C ASP A 239 -11.42 -5.67 9.77
N ASN A 240 -12.02 -5.41 8.62
CA ASN A 240 -13.13 -4.46 8.51
C ASN A 240 -14.38 -4.93 9.29
N HIS A 241 -14.62 -6.24 9.35
CA HIS A 241 -15.75 -6.79 10.11
C HIS A 241 -15.55 -6.56 11.62
N LEU A 242 -14.37 -6.88 12.15
CA LEU A 242 -14.03 -6.66 13.56
C LEU A 242 -14.02 -5.17 13.92
N LEU A 243 -13.52 -4.31 13.01
CA LEU A 243 -13.63 -2.86 13.16
C LEU A 243 -15.10 -2.42 13.27
N GLY A 244 -15.96 -2.87 12.36
CA GLY A 244 -17.38 -2.55 12.39
C GLY A 244 -18.05 -2.96 13.70
N LEU A 245 -17.80 -4.18 14.19
CA LEU A 245 -18.32 -4.65 15.48
C LEU A 245 -17.82 -3.79 16.65
N ARG A 246 -16.54 -3.39 16.63
CA ARG A 246 -15.94 -2.53 17.66
C ARG A 246 -16.60 -1.15 17.69
N GLU A 247 -16.77 -0.52 16.52
CA GLU A 247 -17.37 0.82 16.43
C GLU A 247 -18.86 0.80 16.75
N ILE A 248 -19.60 -0.25 16.37
CA ILE A 248 -21.00 -0.43 16.78
C ILE A 248 -21.11 -0.52 18.31
N ALA A 249 -20.27 -1.32 18.97
CA ALA A 249 -20.26 -1.41 20.43
C ALA A 249 -19.97 -0.06 21.10
N HIS A 250 -19.06 0.73 20.51
CA HIS A 250 -18.76 2.09 20.95
C HIS A 250 -19.95 3.04 20.76
N GLU A 251 -20.61 3.04 19.60
CA GLU A 251 -21.80 3.85 19.32
C GLU A 251 -22.97 3.51 20.26
N MET A 252 -23.14 2.22 20.56
CA MET A 252 -24.11 1.73 21.52
C MET A 252 -23.73 2.00 22.98
N LYS A 253 -22.59 2.66 23.24
CA LYS A 253 -22.08 2.99 24.57
C LYS A 253 -21.96 1.78 25.50
N MET A 254 -21.64 0.62 24.95
CA MET A 254 -21.49 -0.63 25.70
C MET A 254 -20.18 -0.71 26.50
N GLY A 255 -19.35 0.35 26.42
CA GLY A 255 -17.95 0.30 26.85
C GLY A 255 -17.10 -0.55 25.91
N LYS A 256 -15.80 -0.61 26.17
CA LYS A 256 -14.89 -1.45 25.37
C LYS A 256 -15.12 -2.92 25.74
N LEU A 257 -15.53 -3.74 24.76
CA LEU A 257 -15.76 -5.18 24.96
C LEU A 257 -14.43 -5.91 25.23
N GLU A 258 -14.48 -6.99 26.04
CA GLU A 258 -13.29 -7.76 26.43
C GLU A 258 -12.49 -8.28 25.23
N MET A 259 -13.15 -8.77 24.18
CA MET A 259 -12.51 -9.22 22.94
C MET A 259 -11.59 -8.14 22.31
N PHE A 260 -11.94 -6.86 22.43
CA PHE A 260 -11.15 -5.74 21.87
C PHE A 260 -10.14 -5.16 22.87
N LYS A 261 -10.16 -5.62 24.12
CA LYS A 261 -9.13 -5.36 25.13
C LYS A 261 -8.04 -6.43 25.15
N ASP A 262 -8.37 -7.63 24.67
CA ASP A 262 -7.44 -8.75 24.59
C ASP A 262 -6.14 -8.33 23.91
N GLU A 263 -5.02 -8.63 24.55
CA GLU A 263 -3.68 -8.36 24.05
C GLU A 263 -3.46 -8.98 22.66
N ALA A 264 -4.07 -10.14 22.38
CA ALA A 264 -4.03 -10.76 21.06
C ALA A 264 -4.66 -9.87 19.99
N TYR A 265 -5.78 -9.20 20.28
CA TYR A 265 -6.40 -8.26 19.36
C TYR A 265 -5.51 -7.02 19.14
N LEU A 266 -4.89 -6.50 20.22
CA LEU A 266 -3.98 -5.35 20.13
C LEU A 266 -2.75 -5.69 19.27
N ILE A 267 -2.08 -6.81 19.54
CA ILE A 267 -0.93 -7.31 18.77
C ILE A 267 -1.33 -7.57 17.31
N SER A 268 -2.54 -8.10 17.07
CA SER A 268 -3.00 -8.41 15.71
C SER A 268 -3.10 -7.17 14.82
N ASN A 269 -3.29 -5.98 15.39
CA ASN A 269 -3.39 -4.73 14.64
C ASN A 269 -2.07 -3.96 14.58
N GLN A 270 -1.06 -4.31 15.39
CA GLN A 270 0.28 -3.74 15.27
C GLN A 270 1.02 -4.30 14.05
N PHE A 271 0.79 -3.70 12.88
CA PHE A 271 1.37 -4.14 11.61
C PHE A 271 2.86 -3.78 11.47
N ILE A 272 3.72 -4.58 12.11
CA ILE A 272 5.18 -4.47 12.04
C ILE A 272 5.68 -4.60 10.60
N LEU A 273 4.99 -5.35 9.73
CA LEU A 273 5.26 -5.37 8.30
C LEU A 273 4.02 -4.91 7.54
N SER A 274 4.05 -3.71 6.98
CA SER A 274 2.96 -3.15 6.19
C SER A 274 3.34 -3.12 4.70
N THR A 275 2.53 -3.76 3.86
CA THR A 275 2.88 -4.06 2.47
C THR A 275 1.77 -3.72 1.50
N SER A 276 2.13 -3.47 0.25
CA SER A 276 1.18 -3.33 -0.85
C SER A 276 1.84 -3.53 -2.21
N GLN A 277 1.10 -4.17 -3.11
CA GLN A 277 1.47 -4.24 -4.51
C GLN A 277 0.93 -3.03 -5.26
N VAL A 278 1.83 -2.26 -5.88
CA VAL A 278 1.45 -1.13 -6.75
C VAL A 278 2.07 -1.33 -8.13
N PRO A 279 1.41 -2.11 -9.01
CA PRO A 279 1.93 -2.40 -10.33
C PRO A 279 1.76 -1.20 -11.25
N THR A 280 2.78 -0.93 -12.06
CA THR A 280 2.76 0.12 -13.08
C THR A 280 3.12 -0.45 -14.45
N THR A 281 2.71 0.24 -15.51
CA THR A 281 3.09 -0.03 -16.90
C THR A 281 4.19 0.89 -17.41
N VAL A 282 4.40 2.02 -16.72
CA VAL A 282 5.49 2.99 -16.98
C VAL A 282 6.58 2.89 -15.91
N GLU A 283 7.74 3.47 -16.20
CA GLU A 283 8.87 3.54 -15.26
C GLU A 283 8.59 4.54 -14.13
N MET A 284 7.81 4.08 -13.16
CA MET A 284 7.54 4.77 -11.90
C MET A 284 7.32 3.73 -10.80
N PHE A 285 7.41 4.16 -9.55
CA PHE A 285 7.19 3.30 -8.39
C PHE A 285 6.53 4.09 -7.26
N CYS A 286 5.94 3.38 -6.31
CA CYS A 286 5.36 3.96 -5.10
C CYS A 286 6.18 3.58 -3.88
N CYS A 287 6.07 4.40 -2.83
CA CYS A 287 6.72 4.20 -1.54
C CYS A 287 5.94 4.91 -0.45
N TYR A 288 6.14 4.49 0.80
CA TYR A 288 5.55 5.07 2.01
C TYR A 288 6.39 4.66 3.22
N GLY A 289 6.19 5.33 4.36
CA GLY A 289 6.83 4.99 5.64
C GLY A 289 6.14 3.82 6.37
N PRO A 290 6.76 3.27 7.42
CA PRO A 290 6.11 2.29 8.30
C PRO A 290 4.90 2.87 9.05
N VAL A 291 4.00 1.98 9.51
CA VAL A 291 2.81 2.36 10.29
C VAL A 291 2.98 2.25 11.81
N VAL A 292 4.05 1.57 12.25
CA VAL A 292 4.45 1.45 13.66
C VAL A 292 5.94 1.79 13.83
N PRO A 293 6.37 2.31 14.99
CA PRO A 293 7.76 2.76 15.18
C PRO A 293 8.84 1.68 14.98
N ASN A 294 8.50 0.41 15.24
CA ASN A 294 9.40 -0.73 15.11
C ASN A 294 9.12 -1.58 13.86
N GLY A 295 8.53 -0.98 12.82
CA GLY A 295 8.06 -1.70 11.65
C GLY A 295 8.74 -1.29 10.34
N TYR A 296 8.28 -1.93 9.27
CA TYR A 296 8.66 -1.65 7.89
C TYR A 296 7.45 -1.29 7.03
N GLY A 297 7.65 -0.37 6.09
CA GLY A 297 6.80 -0.23 4.91
C GLY A 297 7.46 -0.92 3.72
N ALA A 298 6.74 -1.77 2.99
CA ALA A 298 7.26 -2.48 1.81
C ALA A 298 6.29 -2.43 0.63
N CYS A 299 6.48 -1.43 -0.23
CA CYS A 299 5.75 -1.34 -1.50
C CYS A 299 6.52 -2.09 -2.58
N TYR A 300 5.82 -2.86 -3.42
CA TYR A 300 6.47 -3.58 -4.52
C TYR A 300 5.74 -3.46 -5.86
N ASN A 301 6.53 -3.46 -6.93
CA ASN A 301 6.07 -3.33 -8.31
C ASN A 301 6.68 -4.44 -9.18
N PRO A 302 5.95 -5.55 -9.41
CA PRO A 302 6.44 -6.68 -10.19
C PRO A 302 6.34 -6.42 -11.70
N GLN A 303 7.50 -6.38 -12.35
CA GLN A 303 7.65 -6.30 -13.81
C GLN A 303 7.94 -7.69 -14.41
N SER A 304 8.01 -7.78 -15.74
CA SER A 304 8.21 -9.06 -16.44
C SER A 304 9.51 -9.77 -16.03
N ASP A 305 10.57 -9.00 -15.90
CA ASP A 305 11.96 -9.44 -15.78
C ASP A 305 12.65 -8.93 -14.50
N HIS A 306 12.02 -8.03 -13.76
CA HIS A 306 12.53 -7.50 -12.50
C HIS A 306 11.38 -7.21 -11.51
N ILE A 307 11.73 -6.91 -10.26
CA ILE A 307 10.79 -6.47 -9.22
C ILE A 307 11.38 -5.26 -8.52
N ILE A 308 10.63 -4.17 -8.42
CA ILE A 308 11.04 -2.99 -7.65
C ILE A 308 10.46 -3.10 -6.24
N PHE A 309 11.30 -2.90 -5.22
CA PHE A 309 10.91 -2.82 -3.83
C PHE A 309 11.27 -1.45 -3.27
N SER A 310 10.32 -0.78 -2.65
CA SER A 310 10.55 0.40 -1.81
C SER A 310 10.37 -0.01 -0.37
N VAL A 311 11.48 -0.22 0.35
CA VAL A 311 11.47 -0.67 1.75
C VAL A 311 11.85 0.50 2.64
N SER A 312 11.01 0.81 3.62
CA SER A 312 11.24 1.86 4.61
C SER A 312 11.20 1.31 6.04
N SER A 313 11.94 1.96 6.94
CA SER A 313 11.95 1.74 8.39
C SER A 313 12.31 3.05 9.09
N PHE A 314 12.52 3.01 10.42
CA PHE A 314 12.94 4.17 11.20
C PHE A 314 14.29 3.95 11.85
N HIS A 315 15.22 4.90 11.69
CA HIS A 315 16.55 4.87 12.28
C HIS A 315 16.54 4.87 13.81
N GLU A 316 15.51 5.45 14.44
CA GLU A 316 15.32 5.43 15.90
C GLU A 316 15.01 4.02 16.44
N SER A 317 14.55 3.10 15.59
CA SER A 317 14.31 1.71 15.97
C SER A 317 15.57 0.87 15.76
N GLU A 318 16.21 0.49 16.86
CA GLU A 318 17.38 -0.42 16.87
C GLU A 318 17.07 -1.81 16.31
N GLN A 319 15.77 -2.15 16.18
CA GLN A 319 15.32 -3.44 15.68
C GLN A 319 15.20 -3.49 14.15
N THR A 320 15.27 -2.35 13.45
CA THR A 320 14.95 -2.26 12.03
C THR A 320 16.08 -1.66 11.21
N CYS A 321 16.29 -2.19 10.00
CA CYS A 321 17.23 -1.64 9.02
C CYS A 321 16.75 -1.96 7.60
N SER A 322 16.40 -0.93 6.82
CA SER A 322 15.85 -1.10 5.48
C SER A 322 16.83 -1.82 4.55
N ALA A 323 18.13 -1.52 4.65
CA ALA A 323 19.17 -2.13 3.83
C ALA A 323 19.38 -3.62 4.15
N GLU A 324 19.41 -4.02 5.43
CA GLU A 324 19.55 -5.43 5.80
C GLU A 324 18.28 -6.22 5.42
N PHE A 325 17.09 -5.64 5.61
CA PHE A 325 15.85 -6.30 5.20
C PHE A 325 15.80 -6.53 3.68
N VAL A 326 16.18 -5.53 2.87
CA VAL A 326 16.31 -5.68 1.40
C VAL A 326 17.29 -6.78 1.03
N LYS A 327 18.44 -6.85 1.70
CA LYS A 327 19.45 -7.90 1.44
C LYS A 327 18.89 -9.30 1.75
N CYS A 328 18.24 -9.47 2.91
CA CYS A 328 17.60 -10.74 3.27
C CYS A 328 16.44 -11.10 2.32
N LEU A 329 15.66 -10.12 1.87
CA LEU A 329 14.59 -10.29 0.88
C LEU A 329 15.15 -10.73 -0.48
N ALA A 330 16.17 -10.04 -1.00
CA ALA A 330 16.79 -10.38 -2.27
C ALA A 330 17.42 -11.79 -2.24
N GLN A 331 18.06 -12.16 -1.13
CA GLN A 331 18.55 -13.52 -0.95
C GLN A 331 17.40 -14.53 -0.84
N GLY A 332 16.33 -14.19 -0.11
CA GLY A 332 15.13 -15.01 -0.02
C GLY A 332 14.53 -15.31 -1.39
N LEU A 333 14.39 -14.30 -2.25
CA LEU A 333 13.93 -14.46 -3.64
C LEU A 333 14.81 -15.45 -4.41
N ARG A 334 16.14 -15.29 -4.38
CA ARG A 334 17.07 -16.24 -5.03
C ARG A 334 16.91 -17.66 -4.52
N ASP A 335 16.81 -17.84 -3.21
CA ASP A 335 16.68 -19.18 -2.62
C ASP A 335 15.34 -19.84 -3.00
N VAL A 336 14.24 -19.07 -3.05
CA VAL A 336 12.93 -19.60 -3.50
C VAL A 336 12.95 -19.91 -5.00
N ARG A 337 13.65 -19.13 -5.82
CA ARG A 337 13.91 -19.44 -7.24
C ARG A 337 14.65 -20.77 -7.37
N ASP A 338 15.74 -20.94 -6.64
CA ASP A 338 16.59 -22.13 -6.72
C ASP A 338 15.83 -23.39 -6.25
N LEU A 339 15.05 -23.28 -5.18
CA LEU A 339 14.12 -24.32 -4.75
C LEU A 339 13.12 -24.69 -5.86
N SER A 340 12.50 -23.69 -6.49
CA SER A 340 11.50 -23.89 -7.54
C SER A 340 12.08 -24.46 -8.84
N ALA A 341 13.34 -24.14 -9.16
CA ALA A 341 14.03 -24.61 -10.35
C ALA A 341 14.62 -26.02 -10.21
N SER A 342 14.97 -26.43 -8.99
CA SER A 342 15.64 -27.71 -8.69
C SER A 342 14.74 -28.94 -8.85
N LEU A 343 13.42 -28.77 -8.88
CA LEU A 343 12.47 -29.87 -9.01
C LEU A 343 11.78 -29.77 -10.40
N PRO A 344 11.75 -30.86 -11.20
CA PRO A 344 11.06 -30.82 -12.48
C PRO A 344 9.61 -30.38 -12.25
N LEU A 345 9.13 -29.46 -13.10
CA LEU A 345 7.73 -29.06 -13.16
C LEU A 345 6.89 -30.34 -13.26
N PHE A 346 6.33 -30.80 -12.14
CA PHE A 346 5.54 -32.02 -12.13
C PHE A 346 4.42 -31.84 -13.17
N ARG A 347 4.38 -32.76 -14.13
CA ARG A 347 3.25 -32.92 -15.04
C ARG A 347 1.99 -33.00 -14.16
N PRO A 348 0.90 -32.31 -14.52
CA PRO A 348 -0.36 -32.51 -13.80
C PRO A 348 -0.64 -34.01 -13.78
N LEU A 349 -1.06 -34.54 -12.64
CA LEU A 349 -1.66 -35.86 -12.55
C LEU A 349 -2.92 -35.83 -13.44
N SER A 350 -2.74 -36.15 -14.72
CA SER A 350 -3.83 -36.58 -15.57
C SER A 350 -4.21 -38.00 -15.15
N SER A 351 -5.52 -38.24 -15.09
CA SER A 351 -6.22 -39.52 -14.86
C SER A 351 -6.19 -40.11 -13.45
N LEU A 352 -7.09 -39.62 -12.60
CA LEU A 352 -8.02 -40.48 -11.87
C LEU A 352 -9.43 -39.90 -12.09
N SER A 353 -10.06 -40.38 -13.15
CA SER A 353 -11.48 -40.20 -13.43
C SER A 353 -12.34 -40.91 -12.39
N ASN A 354 -13.50 -40.31 -12.12
CA ASN A 354 -14.67 -40.83 -11.39
C ASN A 354 -14.67 -40.65 -9.86
N VAL A 355 -14.98 -39.42 -9.44
CA VAL A 355 -15.81 -39.20 -8.25
C VAL A 355 -17.05 -38.44 -8.68
N THR A 356 -18.19 -39.11 -8.57
CA THR A 356 -19.54 -38.61 -8.81
C THR A 356 -19.81 -37.38 -7.94
N ARG A 357 -20.26 -36.28 -8.57
CA ARG A 357 -20.78 -35.12 -7.84
C ARG A 357 -22.09 -35.51 -7.14
N PRO A 358 -22.28 -35.17 -5.85
CA PRO A 358 -23.61 -35.22 -5.26
C PRO A 358 -24.51 -34.12 -5.88
N PRO A 359 -25.83 -34.34 -5.97
CA PRO A 359 -26.74 -33.39 -6.59
C PRO A 359 -26.84 -32.10 -5.77
N LEU A 360 -26.85 -30.97 -6.48
CA LEU A 360 -27.16 -29.66 -5.93
C LEU A 360 -28.61 -29.65 -5.42
N LEU A 361 -28.79 -29.33 -4.14
CA LEU A 361 -30.09 -28.98 -3.58
C LEU A 361 -30.59 -27.66 -4.21
N PRO A 362 -31.85 -27.58 -4.69
CA PRO A 362 -32.40 -26.34 -5.18
C PRO A 362 -32.77 -25.44 -3.99
N HIS A 363 -32.02 -24.36 -3.79
CA HIS A 363 -32.47 -23.25 -2.94
C HIS A 363 -33.51 -22.42 -3.69
N HIS A 364 -34.78 -22.80 -3.54
CA HIS A 364 -35.89 -21.88 -3.77
C HIS A 364 -35.91 -20.83 -2.66
N PHE A 365 -35.45 -19.61 -2.94
CA PHE A 365 -35.89 -18.43 -2.20
C PHE A 365 -37.06 -17.80 -2.96
N THR A 366 -38.28 -18.16 -2.57
CA THR A 366 -39.48 -17.43 -2.98
C THR A 366 -39.59 -16.17 -2.11
N CYS A 367 -39.38 -15.01 -2.73
CA CYS A 367 -39.68 -13.72 -2.11
C CYS A 367 -41.22 -13.58 -2.02
N ARG A 368 -41.81 -13.88 -0.86
CA ARG A 368 -43.20 -13.54 -0.57
C ARG A 368 -43.31 -12.03 -0.42
N LYS A 369 -43.92 -11.36 -1.41
CA LYS A 369 -44.51 -10.03 -1.24
C LYS A 369 -45.57 -10.11 -0.13
N ARG A 370 -45.34 -9.43 1.00
CA ARG A 370 -46.43 -8.98 1.87
C ARG A 370 -46.90 -7.62 1.36
N GLN A 371 -48.13 -7.59 0.85
CA GLN A 371 -48.95 -6.38 0.87
C GLN A 371 -49.44 -6.16 2.30
N ASP A 372 -49.47 -4.88 2.67
CA ASP A 372 -50.24 -4.19 3.74
C ASP A 372 -49.34 -3.02 4.17
N GLY A 373 -49.72 -1.76 4.27
CA GLY A 373 -50.98 -1.04 4.20
C GLY A 373 -50.62 0.43 4.47
N HIS A 374 -51.45 1.36 4.02
CA HIS A 374 -51.20 2.80 3.99
C HIS A 374 -50.72 3.46 5.30
N GLY A 375 -49.80 4.42 5.15
CA GLY A 375 -49.47 5.42 6.17
C GLY A 375 -48.53 6.50 5.61
N LYS A 376 -49.09 7.61 5.09
CA LYS A 376 -48.33 8.79 4.66
C LYS A 376 -47.95 9.63 5.89
N SER A 377 -46.65 9.92 6.07
CA SER A 377 -46.18 11.19 6.65
C SER A 377 -44.75 11.50 6.16
N PRO A 378 -44.34 12.77 6.03
CA PRO A 378 -43.15 13.16 5.28
C PRO A 378 -41.89 13.09 6.15
N LEU A 379 -40.90 12.30 5.74
CA LEU A 379 -39.54 12.39 6.29
C LEU A 379 -38.80 13.53 5.59
N THR A 380 -38.65 14.63 6.33
CA THR A 380 -37.71 15.72 6.10
C THR A 380 -36.30 15.19 5.90
N SER A 381 -35.68 15.55 4.77
CA SER A 381 -34.27 15.28 4.49
C SER A 381 -33.38 16.14 5.39
N TYR A 382 -32.77 15.53 6.41
CA TYR A 382 -31.59 16.10 7.04
C TYR A 382 -30.38 15.85 6.14
N CYS A 383 -30.05 16.85 5.33
CA CYS A 383 -28.70 17.00 4.77
C CYS A 383 -27.73 17.20 5.94
N ALA A 384 -27.04 16.14 6.37
CA ALA A 384 -25.89 16.26 7.25
C ALA A 384 -24.71 16.83 6.44
N SER A 385 -24.30 18.04 6.81
CA SER A 385 -23.09 18.73 6.38
C SER A 385 -21.83 17.89 6.65
N PRO A 386 -20.84 17.84 5.73
CA PRO A 386 -19.60 17.12 5.92
C PRO A 386 -18.65 17.93 6.81
N ARG A 387 -18.81 17.81 8.13
CA ARG A 387 -17.80 18.21 9.12
C ARG A 387 -17.81 17.23 10.28
N ALA A 388 -17.07 16.14 10.15
CA ALA A 388 -16.45 15.37 11.24
C ALA A 388 -15.97 14.01 10.71
N TRP A 389 -14.86 14.00 9.97
CA TRP A 389 -14.06 12.78 9.80
C TRP A 389 -12.61 13.17 10.03
N GLY A 390 -12.27 13.38 11.29
CA GLY A 390 -10.90 13.53 11.73
C GLY A 390 -10.23 12.17 11.71
N TRP A 391 -9.63 11.80 10.58
CA TRP A 391 -8.66 10.72 10.52
C TRP A 391 -7.38 11.21 11.19
N THR A 392 -7.24 10.94 12.48
CA THR A 392 -5.94 11.04 13.15
C THR A 392 -5.22 9.71 12.92
N ALA A 393 -4.17 9.76 12.10
CA ALA A 393 -3.19 8.70 11.97
C ALA A 393 -2.42 8.57 13.29
N SER A 394 -3.02 7.90 14.26
CA SER A 394 -2.38 7.45 15.48
C SER A 394 -3.15 6.22 15.94
N THR A 395 -2.46 5.08 15.96
CA THR A 395 -2.94 3.75 16.34
C THR A 395 -3.98 3.11 15.41
N CYS A 396 -3.49 2.58 14.30
CA CYS A 396 -3.91 1.26 13.82
C CYS A 396 -2.64 0.43 13.69
#